data_AF-A0A419FTM8-F1
#
_entry.id   AF-A0A419FTM8-F1
#
_cell.length_a   1.000
_cell.length_b   1.000
_cell.length_c   1.000
_cell.angle_alpha   90.00
_cell.angle_beta   90.00
_cell.angle_gamma   90.00
#
_symmetry.space_group_name_H-M   'P 1'
#
loop_
_entity.id
_entity.type
_entity.pdbx_description
1 polymer ?
#
loop_
_entity_poly.entity_id
_entity_poly.type
_entity_poly.pdbx_seq_one_letter_code
_entity_poly.pdbx_strand_id
1 'polypeptide(L)'
;MRKLLPVFILLSLFLASCSFVSNPNNPKTEKYYVGTEGVRMTFEDNTPPSRVYFYSDGNVNDNTFDINVKLDNQGANYAMGSVYISGYNPSILSIPPFAQEQNLYGINSCDIAAGSVSGNENIAFDCFFGQGYGVGGGVFGEFGNLHVDGNLGELLDSITGKDWFDEDTQLFGTLNLNCENLDQNVNKIHCNFDSALDLQAVSVENAYYGRMAMTQLSQFYQGVGIQFPDKRYGIPFLLLGDNHYYPGGEKDYLNFKATVMQWPQGLDETIQPITATACYAYVTHATPSVCIDKYPYDGGRKVCTVRAQSWKSQGAPVAITRIEQENTPRKILFKIYIRNVGKGTVYSPFALQKCNPWNPDRVTEKDLNLVWINYINLGTGDPYSMKCNPNRLVRLTNGQGMVTCEYDIPDNAPNTAYPDNLIIEMAYGYSQTVQKSVTIKRVT
;
A
#
# COMPACT_ATOMS: atom_id res chain seq x y z
N MET A 1 60.72 -24.81 17.08
CA MET A 1 60.06 -23.48 16.94
C MET A 1 59.86 -23.00 15.50
N ARG A 2 60.66 -23.40 14.50
CA ARG A 2 60.50 -22.93 13.09
C ARG A 2 59.26 -23.45 12.32
N LYS A 3 58.53 -24.47 12.82
CA LYS A 3 57.34 -25.03 12.16
C LYS A 3 55.99 -24.46 12.64
N LEU A 4 55.99 -23.60 13.67
CA LEU A 4 54.76 -22.99 14.23
C LEU A 4 54.45 -21.59 13.66
N LEU A 5 55.42 -20.96 12.99
CA LEU A 5 55.26 -19.65 12.37
C LEU A 5 54.18 -19.59 11.27
N PRO A 6 54.06 -20.55 10.34
CA PRO A 6 53.04 -20.45 9.28
C PRO A 6 51.62 -20.62 9.81
N VAL A 7 51.43 -21.37 10.91
CA VAL A 7 50.10 -21.58 11.52
C VAL A 7 49.60 -20.29 12.19
N PHE A 8 50.48 -19.54 12.86
CA PHE A 8 50.11 -18.25 13.44
C PHE A 8 49.80 -17.18 12.39
N ILE A 9 50.51 -17.18 11.27
CA ILE A 9 50.24 -16.26 10.15
C ILE A 9 48.89 -16.58 9.51
N LEU A 10 48.57 -17.85 9.26
CA LEU A 10 47.28 -18.26 8.70
C LEU A 10 46.11 -17.95 9.66
N LEU A 11 46.28 -18.18 10.97
CA LEU A 11 45.28 -17.87 11.99
C LEU A 11 45.07 -16.35 12.13
N SER A 12 46.11 -15.54 11.98
CA SER A 12 45.99 -14.08 11.98
C SER A 12 45.27 -13.53 10.75
N LEU A 13 45.37 -14.21 9.59
CA LEU A 13 44.61 -13.87 8.39
C LEU A 13 43.12 -14.19 8.53
N PHE A 14 42.76 -15.29 9.21
CA PHE A 14 41.36 -15.64 9.51
C PHE A 14 40.73 -14.71 10.57
N LEU A 15 41.51 -14.17 11.50
CA LEU A 15 41.01 -13.20 12.49
C LEU A 15 40.86 -11.79 11.91
N ALA A 16 41.58 -11.45 10.84
CA ALA A 16 41.45 -10.15 10.15
C ALA A 16 40.24 -10.06 9.21
N SER A 17 39.64 -11.19 8.80
CA SER A 17 38.48 -11.21 7.90
C SER A 17 37.11 -10.99 8.58
N CYS A 18 37.06 -10.94 9.92
CA CYS A 18 35.82 -10.64 10.65
C CYS A 18 35.76 -9.16 11.05
N SER A 19 35.66 -8.27 10.07
CA SER A 19 35.30 -6.86 10.30
C SER A 19 34.00 -6.53 9.58
N PHE A 20 32.88 -7.14 9.99
CA PHE A 20 31.55 -6.60 9.74
C PHE A 20 31.34 -5.38 10.65
N VAL A 21 32.08 -4.31 10.39
CA VAL A 21 31.80 -2.99 10.95
C VAL A 21 30.80 -2.35 9.99
N SER A 22 29.51 -2.54 10.27
CA SER A 22 28.46 -1.68 9.74
C SER A 22 28.77 -0.26 10.19
N ASN A 23 29.39 0.54 9.32
CA ASN A 23 29.70 1.93 9.60
C ASN A 23 28.37 2.68 9.79
N PRO A 24 28.02 3.12 11.02
CA PRO A 24 26.76 3.82 11.27
C PRO A 24 26.71 5.20 10.60
N ASN A 25 27.81 5.64 9.99
CA ASN A 25 27.93 6.93 9.30
C ASN A 25 27.74 6.81 7.78
N ASN A 26 26.90 5.90 7.27
CA ASN A 26 26.45 5.99 5.88
C ASN A 26 25.12 6.76 5.84
N PRO A 27 25.12 8.10 5.74
CA PRO A 27 23.93 8.96 5.85
C PRO A 27 22.92 8.80 4.69
N LYS A 28 23.11 7.81 3.82
CA LYS A 28 22.23 7.57 2.67
C LYS A 28 20.99 6.76 3.02
N THR A 29 21.01 5.90 4.05
CA THR A 29 19.82 5.10 4.42
C THR A 29 18.85 5.83 5.35
N GLU A 30 19.28 6.91 6.02
CA GLU A 30 18.47 7.62 7.03
C GLU A 30 17.35 8.51 6.45
N LYS A 31 17.30 8.73 5.14
CA LYS A 31 16.31 9.63 4.52
C LYS A 31 15.07 8.94 3.97
N TYR A 32 15.07 7.62 3.86
CA TYR A 32 13.87 6.89 3.49
C TYR A 32 12.99 6.78 4.75
N TYR A 33 11.66 6.79 4.63
CA TYR A 33 10.71 6.72 5.77
C TYR A 33 10.54 8.00 6.62
N VAL A 34 10.86 9.18 6.08
CA VAL A 34 10.57 10.46 6.75
C VAL A 34 9.56 11.29 5.95
N GLY A 35 8.76 12.09 6.65
CA GLY A 35 7.71 12.92 6.05
C GLY A 35 6.32 12.58 6.58
N THR A 36 5.39 13.52 6.52
CA THR A 36 4.02 13.40 7.07
C THR A 36 2.96 13.26 5.98
N GLU A 37 3.38 13.10 4.73
CA GLU A 37 2.49 13.05 3.58
C GLU A 37 2.45 11.62 3.02
N GLY A 38 1.29 11.20 2.54
CA GLY A 38 1.13 9.99 1.73
C GLY A 38 1.15 10.39 0.27
N VAL A 39 -0.02 10.38 -0.37
CA VAL A 39 -0.19 10.92 -1.72
C VAL A 39 -0.40 12.43 -1.66
N ARG A 40 0.52 13.19 -2.24
CA ARG A 40 0.33 14.61 -2.54
C ARG A 40 -0.38 14.74 -3.88
N MET A 41 -1.46 15.51 -3.88
CA MET A 41 -2.25 15.82 -5.07
C MET A 41 -2.15 17.31 -5.39
N THR A 42 -1.88 17.65 -6.65
CA THR A 42 -1.83 19.03 -7.14
C THR A 42 -2.44 19.13 -8.53
N PHE A 43 -3.09 20.25 -8.84
CA PHE A 43 -3.41 20.60 -10.22
C PHE A 43 -2.11 20.97 -10.95
N GLU A 44 -1.92 20.46 -12.16
CA GLU A 44 -0.78 20.86 -12.99
C GLU A 44 -0.89 22.34 -13.42
N ASP A 45 0.24 22.94 -13.74
CA ASP A 45 0.30 24.34 -14.15
C ASP A 45 -0.61 24.60 -15.35
N ASN A 46 -1.38 25.68 -15.28
CA ASN A 46 -2.35 26.07 -16.32
C ASN A 46 -3.50 25.08 -16.59
N THR A 47 -3.66 24.02 -15.78
CA THR A 47 -4.76 23.03 -15.93
C THR A 47 -5.49 22.78 -14.60
N PRO A 48 -6.82 22.99 -14.50
CA PRO A 48 -7.63 23.67 -15.49
C PRO A 48 -7.13 25.11 -15.75
N PRO A 49 -7.39 25.67 -16.95
CA PRO A 49 -7.09 27.05 -17.25
C PRO A 49 -7.88 27.99 -16.32
N SER A 50 -7.30 29.14 -15.97
CA SER A 50 -7.98 30.12 -15.11
C SER A 50 -9.20 30.76 -15.80
N ARG A 51 -9.22 30.75 -17.14
CA ARG A 51 -10.31 31.25 -17.97
C ARG A 51 -10.59 30.32 -19.16
N VAL A 52 -11.87 30.05 -19.40
CA VAL A 52 -12.39 29.31 -20.56
C VAL A 52 -13.44 30.18 -21.26
N TYR A 53 -13.51 30.05 -22.58
CA TYR A 53 -14.53 30.73 -23.39
C TYR A 53 -15.58 29.73 -23.86
N PHE A 54 -16.85 30.10 -23.77
CA PHE A 54 -17.97 29.31 -24.27
C PHE A 54 -18.51 29.93 -25.56
N TYR A 55 -18.55 29.14 -26.63
CA TYR A 55 -19.07 29.50 -27.93
C TYR A 55 -20.44 28.85 -28.12
N SER A 56 -21.50 29.65 -28.19
CA SER A 56 -22.87 29.12 -28.34
C SER A 56 -23.16 28.48 -29.70
N ASP A 57 -22.38 28.85 -30.71
CA ASP A 57 -22.41 28.31 -32.08
C ASP A 57 -21.29 27.30 -32.35
N GLY A 58 -20.39 27.09 -31.38
CA GLY A 58 -19.27 26.16 -31.47
C GLY A 58 -19.70 24.70 -31.33
N ASN A 59 -18.85 23.79 -31.82
CA ASN A 59 -19.01 22.36 -31.58
C ASN A 59 -18.63 22.04 -30.12
N VAL A 60 -19.00 20.84 -29.64
CA VAL A 60 -18.63 20.30 -28.32
C VAL A 60 -17.14 20.44 -28.05
N ASN A 61 -16.28 20.21 -29.06
CA ASN A 61 -14.83 20.32 -28.92
C ASN A 61 -14.34 21.74 -28.62
N ASP A 62 -15.02 22.77 -29.15
CA ASP A 62 -14.67 24.18 -28.92
C ASP A 62 -14.97 24.62 -27.47
N ASN A 63 -15.82 23.85 -26.79
CA ASN A 63 -16.28 24.08 -25.43
C ASN A 63 -15.68 23.07 -24.44
N THR A 64 -14.59 22.38 -24.83
CA THR A 64 -13.87 21.44 -23.96
C THR A 64 -12.57 22.01 -23.41
N PHE A 65 -12.19 21.59 -22.22
CA PHE A 65 -10.89 21.90 -21.62
C PHE A 65 -10.41 20.76 -20.71
N ASP A 66 -9.09 20.69 -20.52
CA ASP A 66 -8.48 19.65 -19.71
C ASP A 66 -8.30 20.07 -18.25
N ILE A 67 -8.46 19.11 -17.36
CA ILE A 67 -8.14 19.17 -15.94
C ILE A 67 -7.09 18.09 -15.71
N ASN A 68 -5.83 18.49 -15.50
CA ASN A 68 -4.75 17.56 -15.18
C ASN A 68 -4.45 17.62 -13.69
N VAL A 69 -4.45 16.45 -13.06
CA VAL A 69 -4.13 16.27 -11.65
C VAL A 69 -2.88 15.41 -11.57
N LYS A 70 -1.86 15.93 -10.92
CA LYS A 70 -0.65 15.19 -10.58
C LYS A 70 -0.77 14.57 -9.21
N LEU A 71 -0.39 13.31 -9.13
CA LEU A 71 -0.23 12.56 -7.89
C LEU A 71 1.25 12.27 -7.67
N ASP A 72 1.68 12.36 -6.43
CA ASP A 72 3.07 12.15 -6.00
C ASP A 72 3.05 11.43 -4.65
N ASN A 73 3.44 10.15 -4.60
CA ASN A 73 3.48 9.42 -3.34
C ASN A 73 4.76 9.76 -2.57
N GLN A 74 4.63 10.71 -1.64
CA GLN A 74 5.73 11.16 -0.79
C GLN A 74 5.86 10.34 0.50
N GLY A 75 4.99 9.35 0.69
CA GLY A 75 5.06 8.45 1.82
C GLY A 75 5.78 7.16 1.46
N ALA A 76 6.24 6.44 2.46
CA ALA A 76 7.13 5.30 2.27
C ALA A 76 6.44 4.01 1.80
N ASN A 77 5.12 3.95 1.93
CA ASN A 77 4.32 2.79 1.59
C ASN A 77 3.45 3.06 0.35
N TYR A 78 2.89 1.97 -0.17
CA TYR A 78 2.06 1.96 -1.36
C TYR A 78 0.75 2.68 -1.09
N ALA A 79 0.25 3.40 -2.09
CA ALA A 79 -1.06 4.01 -2.06
C ALA A 79 -1.90 3.48 -3.22
N MET A 80 -3.14 3.09 -2.94
CA MET A 80 -4.07 2.66 -3.98
C MET A 80 -5.40 3.36 -3.77
N GLY A 81 -5.96 3.96 -4.82
CA GLY A 81 -7.16 4.76 -4.68
C GLY A 81 -7.76 5.25 -5.98
N SER A 82 -8.58 6.28 -5.86
CA SER A 82 -9.14 7.02 -6.99
C SER A 82 -9.10 8.53 -6.75
N VAL A 83 -9.05 9.29 -7.84
CA VAL A 83 -9.29 10.73 -7.84
C VAL A 83 -10.65 11.04 -8.45
N TYR A 84 -11.42 11.87 -7.76
CA TYR A 84 -12.75 12.32 -8.15
C TYR A 84 -12.74 13.83 -8.39
N ILE A 85 -13.42 14.29 -9.44
CA ILE A 85 -13.66 15.71 -9.67
C ILE A 85 -15.07 16.07 -9.20
N SER A 86 -15.21 17.20 -8.50
CA SER A 86 -16.46 17.71 -7.91
C SER A 86 -16.41 19.24 -7.76
N GLY A 87 -17.38 19.83 -7.07
CA GLY A 87 -17.42 21.26 -6.75
C GLY A 87 -18.03 22.16 -7.85
N TYR A 88 -18.10 21.66 -9.09
CA TYR A 88 -18.68 22.40 -10.21
C TYR A 88 -20.21 22.29 -10.28
N ASN A 89 -20.85 23.20 -11.03
CA ASN A 89 -22.27 23.11 -11.35
C ASN A 89 -22.49 22.13 -12.51
N PRO A 90 -23.14 20.97 -12.28
CA PRO A 90 -23.34 19.94 -13.31
C PRO A 90 -24.31 20.37 -14.43
N SER A 91 -25.07 21.45 -14.25
CA SER A 91 -25.90 22.02 -15.32
C SER A 91 -25.11 22.87 -16.33
N ILE A 92 -23.89 23.30 -15.98
CA ILE A 92 -23.02 24.11 -16.85
C ILE A 92 -21.88 23.25 -17.38
N LEU A 93 -21.22 22.49 -16.50
CA LEU A 93 -20.09 21.63 -16.81
C LEU A 93 -20.48 20.16 -16.76
N SER A 94 -20.13 19.42 -17.80
CA SER A 94 -20.08 17.97 -17.78
C SER A 94 -18.64 17.52 -17.74
N ILE A 95 -18.29 16.75 -16.73
CA ILE A 95 -17.06 15.98 -16.68
C ILE A 95 -17.57 14.55 -16.70
N PRO A 96 -17.57 13.88 -17.87
CA PRO A 96 -18.09 12.53 -17.94
C PRO A 96 -17.38 11.69 -16.89
N PRO A 97 -18.11 10.82 -16.16
CA PRO A 97 -17.42 9.76 -15.44
C PRO A 97 -16.50 9.06 -16.42
N PHE A 98 -15.36 8.56 -15.94
CA PHE A 98 -14.46 7.78 -16.77
C PHE A 98 -15.15 6.45 -17.12
N ALA A 99 -16.08 6.50 -18.08
CA ALA A 99 -16.64 5.35 -18.76
C ALA A 99 -15.66 4.94 -19.85
N GLN A 100 -14.41 4.67 -19.48
CA GLN A 100 -13.57 3.89 -20.35
C GLN A 100 -13.91 2.42 -20.11
N GLU A 101 -14.69 1.88 -21.04
CA GLU A 101 -14.55 0.52 -21.55
C GLU A 101 -13.15 0.26 -22.17
N GLN A 102 -12.13 1.08 -21.86
CA GLN A 102 -10.79 0.63 -22.11
C GLN A 102 -10.55 -0.47 -21.09
N ASN A 103 -10.37 -1.67 -21.63
CA ASN A 103 -9.55 -2.72 -21.07
C ASN A 103 -8.36 -2.05 -20.38
N LEU A 104 -8.54 -1.64 -19.12
CA LEU A 104 -7.46 -1.46 -18.18
C LEU A 104 -6.71 -2.75 -18.35
N TYR A 105 -5.51 -2.64 -18.94
CA TYR A 105 -4.55 -3.70 -19.17
C TYR A 105 -4.88 -4.87 -18.28
N GLY A 106 -5.19 -6.03 -18.88
CA GLY A 106 -5.54 -7.24 -18.19
C GLY A 106 -4.58 -7.50 -17.03
N ILE A 107 -4.86 -6.89 -15.89
CA ILE A 107 -4.52 -7.42 -14.61
C ILE A 107 -5.50 -8.57 -14.56
N ASN A 108 -5.09 -9.69 -15.15
CA ASN A 108 -5.64 -10.99 -14.84
C ASN A 108 -5.66 -10.99 -13.32
N SER A 109 -6.83 -10.84 -12.73
CA SER A 109 -6.97 -10.89 -11.29
C SER A 109 -6.68 -12.34 -10.94
N CYS A 110 -5.42 -12.61 -10.64
CA CYS A 110 -5.01 -13.83 -10.00
C CYS A 110 -5.39 -13.66 -8.55
N ASP A 111 -6.53 -14.24 -8.19
CA ASP A 111 -6.91 -14.42 -6.80
C ASP A 111 -5.93 -15.43 -6.20
N ILE A 112 -5.02 -14.93 -5.38
CA ILE A 112 -4.19 -15.78 -4.53
C ILE A 112 -5.07 -16.16 -3.34
N ALA A 113 -5.71 -17.32 -3.41
CA ALA A 113 -6.38 -17.92 -2.27
C ALA A 113 -5.33 -18.69 -1.46
N ALA A 114 -4.68 -18.00 -0.52
CA ALA A 114 -3.87 -18.67 0.49
C ALA A 114 -4.80 -19.24 1.57
N GLY A 115 -4.98 -20.56 1.57
CA GLY A 115 -5.51 -21.29 2.72
C GLY A 115 -4.66 -21.04 3.98
N SER A 116 -5.26 -21.29 5.14
CA SER A 116 -4.65 -21.15 6.47
C SER A 116 -3.19 -21.62 6.51
N VAL A 117 -2.24 -20.72 6.78
CA VAL A 117 -0.79 -21.03 6.84
C VAL A 117 -0.46 -21.86 8.10
N SER A 118 -0.89 -23.12 8.13
CA SER A 118 -0.51 -24.09 9.16
C SER A 118 -0.50 -25.51 8.60
N GLY A 119 0.64 -25.90 8.02
CA GLY A 119 1.01 -27.29 7.74
C GLY A 119 0.50 -27.86 6.42
N ASN A 120 1.40 -27.96 5.43
CA ASN A 120 1.22 -28.62 4.12
C ASN A 120 -0.04 -28.20 3.34
N GLU A 121 -0.08 -26.95 2.88
CA GLU A 121 -1.19 -26.44 2.07
C GLU A 121 -0.76 -25.97 0.68
N ASN A 122 -1.62 -26.23 -0.30
CA ASN A 122 -1.50 -25.79 -1.68
C ASN A 122 -1.91 -24.32 -1.78
N ILE A 123 -1.09 -23.49 -2.43
CA ILE A 123 -1.48 -22.14 -2.83
C ILE A 123 -2.20 -22.27 -4.16
N ALA A 124 -3.51 -21.99 -4.19
CA ALA A 124 -4.27 -21.95 -5.43
C ALA A 124 -4.30 -20.50 -5.95
N PHE A 125 -3.98 -20.34 -7.23
CA PHE A 125 -4.15 -19.09 -7.96
C PHE A 125 -5.36 -19.26 -8.87
N ASP A 126 -6.47 -18.59 -8.54
CA ASP A 126 -7.61 -18.49 -9.45
C ASP A 126 -7.42 -17.22 -10.29
N CYS A 127 -6.80 -17.37 -11.46
CA CYS A 127 -6.67 -16.27 -12.41
C CYS A 127 -7.91 -16.22 -13.30
N PHE A 128 -8.71 -15.17 -13.16
CA PHE A 128 -9.82 -14.93 -14.08
C PHE A 128 -9.32 -14.22 -15.33
N PHE A 129 -9.20 -14.95 -16.43
CA PHE A 129 -8.94 -14.37 -17.75
C PHE A 129 -10.26 -13.92 -18.35
N GLY A 130 -10.51 -12.61 -18.35
CA GLY A 130 -11.68 -12.04 -18.98
C GLY A 130 -11.71 -12.40 -20.47
N GLN A 131 -12.80 -13.03 -20.94
CA GLN A 131 -12.99 -13.28 -22.36
C GLN A 131 -13.07 -11.94 -23.10
N GLY A 132 -12.03 -11.61 -23.87
CA GLY A 132 -12.15 -10.59 -24.90
C GLY A 132 -13.25 -11.01 -25.87
N TYR A 133 -14.27 -10.15 -26.03
CA TYR A 133 -15.30 -10.34 -27.04
C TYR A 133 -14.65 -10.45 -28.42
N GLY A 134 -14.80 -11.61 -29.05
CA GLY A 134 -14.20 -11.94 -30.32
C GLY A 134 -14.69 -11.02 -31.45
N VAL A 135 -13.75 -10.40 -32.13
CA VAL A 135 -13.95 -9.96 -33.52
C VAL A 135 -13.85 -11.23 -34.37
N GLY A 136 -14.92 -11.54 -35.09
CA GLY A 136 -15.10 -12.81 -35.82
C GLY A 136 -13.92 -13.18 -36.72
N GLY A 137 -13.41 -14.38 -36.49
CA GLY A 137 -12.46 -15.09 -37.35
C GLY A 137 -12.36 -16.52 -36.86
N GLY A 138 -13.17 -17.40 -37.43
CA GLY A 138 -13.19 -18.81 -37.04
C GLY A 138 -11.86 -19.49 -37.33
N VAL A 139 -11.30 -20.12 -36.30
CA VAL A 139 -10.30 -21.19 -36.45
C VAL A 139 -10.73 -22.32 -35.51
N PHE A 140 -11.32 -23.36 -36.09
CA PHE A 140 -11.39 -24.67 -35.45
C PHE A 140 -9.98 -25.27 -35.54
N GLY A 141 -9.31 -25.39 -34.40
CA GLY A 141 -8.05 -26.11 -34.24
C GLY A 141 -8.02 -26.73 -32.86
N GLU A 142 -7.69 -28.01 -32.78
CA GLU A 142 -7.47 -28.76 -31.54
C GLU A 142 -6.57 -27.97 -30.59
N PHE A 143 -7.02 -27.75 -29.35
CA PHE A 143 -6.16 -27.23 -28.29
C PHE A 143 -5.19 -28.32 -27.87
N GLY A 144 -4.06 -28.39 -28.59
CA GLY A 144 -2.81 -28.87 -28.02
C GLY A 144 -2.43 -27.98 -26.84
N ASN A 145 -1.78 -28.59 -25.85
CA ASN A 145 -1.13 -27.97 -24.70
C ASN A 145 -0.95 -26.45 -24.81
N LEU A 146 -1.65 -25.69 -23.96
CA LEU A 146 -1.32 -24.29 -23.73
C LEU A 146 0.05 -24.27 -23.04
N HIS A 147 1.10 -24.20 -23.84
CA HIS A 147 2.43 -23.81 -23.36
C HIS A 147 2.31 -22.33 -23.02
N VAL A 148 2.16 -22.02 -21.74
CA VAL A 148 2.31 -20.65 -21.25
C VAL A 148 3.81 -20.35 -21.28
N ASP A 149 4.33 -20.02 -22.46
CA ASP A 149 5.64 -19.35 -22.63
C ASP A 149 5.53 -17.87 -22.21
N GLY A 150 4.88 -17.63 -21.08
CA GLY A 150 4.88 -16.36 -20.38
C GLY A 150 5.71 -16.58 -19.14
N ASN A 151 6.94 -16.10 -19.15
CA ASN A 151 7.91 -16.28 -18.09
C ASN A 151 7.31 -15.74 -16.78
N LEU A 152 6.87 -16.64 -15.89
CA LEU A 152 6.44 -16.30 -14.53
C LEU A 152 7.53 -15.49 -13.81
N GLY A 153 8.79 -15.64 -14.24
CA GLY A 153 9.90 -14.74 -13.93
C GLY A 153 9.59 -13.29 -14.18
N GLU A 154 9.21 -12.87 -15.38
CA GLU A 154 8.94 -11.46 -15.67
C GLU A 154 7.80 -10.88 -14.81
N LEU A 155 6.77 -11.69 -14.52
CA LEU A 155 5.69 -11.28 -13.62
C LEU A 155 6.20 -11.15 -12.18
N LEU A 156 6.93 -12.14 -11.67
CA LEU A 156 7.51 -12.10 -10.34
C LEU A 156 8.54 -10.97 -10.23
N ASP A 157 9.35 -10.73 -11.25
CA ASP A 157 10.33 -9.66 -11.32
C ASP A 157 9.65 -8.28 -11.31
N SER A 158 8.53 -8.13 -12.02
CA SER A 158 7.71 -6.91 -11.97
C SER A 158 7.06 -6.70 -10.60
N ILE A 159 6.62 -7.78 -9.94
CA ILE A 159 5.97 -7.73 -8.63
C ILE A 159 7.00 -7.49 -7.52
N THR A 160 8.25 -7.90 -7.68
CA THR A 160 9.22 -7.94 -6.58
C THR A 160 10.42 -6.99 -6.79
N GLY A 161 10.64 -6.53 -8.02
CA GLY A 161 11.76 -5.68 -8.40
C GLY A 161 13.12 -6.39 -8.42
N LYS A 162 13.16 -7.73 -8.49
CA LYS A 162 14.38 -8.54 -8.49
C LYS A 162 14.29 -9.60 -9.58
N ASP A 163 15.40 -10.01 -10.18
CA ASP A 163 15.45 -11.09 -11.18
C ASP A 163 15.45 -12.45 -10.45
N TRP A 164 14.32 -13.17 -10.44
CA TRP A 164 14.15 -14.39 -9.62
C TRP A 164 14.77 -15.65 -10.22
N PHE A 165 15.26 -15.56 -11.46
CA PHE A 165 15.80 -16.69 -12.21
C PHE A 165 17.29 -16.54 -12.53
N ASP A 166 18.00 -15.62 -11.85
CA ASP A 166 19.46 -15.59 -11.86
C ASP A 166 20.01 -16.91 -11.28
N GLU A 167 20.95 -17.54 -11.99
CA GLU A 167 21.49 -18.88 -11.71
C GLU A 167 22.11 -18.99 -10.29
N ASP A 168 22.49 -17.85 -9.70
CA ASP A 168 23.05 -17.75 -8.36
C ASP A 168 21.99 -17.70 -7.22
N THR A 169 20.69 -17.57 -7.55
CA THR A 169 19.59 -17.55 -6.58
C THR A 169 18.53 -18.61 -6.88
N GLN A 170 18.90 -19.89 -6.82
CA GLN A 170 17.94 -21.00 -6.91
C GLN A 170 17.04 -21.06 -5.67
N LEU A 171 15.98 -20.25 -5.69
CA LEU A 171 14.97 -20.15 -4.64
C LEU A 171 13.73 -21.02 -4.95
N PHE A 172 13.59 -21.47 -6.20
CA PHE A 172 12.54 -22.37 -6.64
C PHE A 172 13.11 -23.70 -7.14
N GLY A 173 12.64 -24.82 -6.57
CA GLY A 173 12.65 -26.08 -7.30
C GLY A 173 11.67 -26.04 -8.48
N THR A 174 11.77 -26.99 -9.41
CA THR A 174 10.86 -27.13 -10.56
C THR A 174 9.40 -26.93 -10.16
N LEU A 175 8.77 -25.90 -10.73
CA LEU A 175 7.36 -25.58 -10.51
C LEU A 175 6.52 -26.45 -11.45
N ASN A 176 5.92 -27.52 -10.93
CA ASN A 176 5.00 -28.36 -11.71
C ASN A 176 3.59 -27.79 -11.65
N LEU A 177 3.13 -27.24 -12.78
CA LEU A 177 1.76 -26.81 -12.99
C LEU A 177 0.94 -27.98 -13.57
N ASN A 178 0.04 -28.54 -12.77
CA ASN A 178 -0.98 -29.47 -13.29
C ASN A 178 -2.31 -28.73 -13.40
N CYS A 179 -2.65 -28.32 -14.61
CA CYS A 179 -3.94 -27.71 -14.90
C CYS A 179 -4.91 -28.77 -15.44
N GLU A 180 -5.98 -29.05 -14.71
CA GLU A 180 -7.07 -29.89 -15.15
C GLU A 180 -8.25 -29.02 -15.61
N ASN A 181 -8.84 -29.41 -16.75
CA ASN A 181 -9.99 -28.72 -17.30
C ASN A 181 -11.25 -29.27 -16.60
N LEU A 182 -11.80 -28.53 -15.64
CA LEU A 182 -12.87 -29.04 -14.77
C LEU A 182 -14.24 -29.07 -15.46
N ASP A 183 -14.45 -28.30 -16.53
CA ASP A 183 -15.70 -28.32 -17.29
C ASP A 183 -15.51 -27.79 -18.72
N GLN A 184 -15.85 -28.58 -19.74
CA GLN A 184 -15.75 -28.14 -21.15
C GLN A 184 -16.77 -27.05 -21.51
N ASN A 185 -17.81 -26.83 -20.68
CA ASN A 185 -18.87 -25.86 -20.95
C ASN A 185 -18.68 -24.53 -20.22
N VAL A 186 -17.78 -24.49 -19.24
CA VAL A 186 -17.50 -23.30 -18.44
C VAL A 186 -15.99 -23.16 -18.47
N ASN A 187 -15.44 -22.21 -19.21
CA ASN A 187 -13.99 -21.96 -19.34
C ASN A 187 -13.33 -21.71 -17.97
N LYS A 188 -13.16 -22.78 -17.19
CA LYS A 188 -12.62 -22.83 -15.84
C LYS A 188 -11.48 -23.84 -15.88
N ILE A 189 -10.28 -23.29 -15.91
CA ILE A 189 -9.04 -24.05 -15.79
C ILE A 189 -8.72 -24.08 -14.30
N HIS A 190 -8.60 -25.27 -13.71
CA HIS A 190 -8.14 -25.42 -12.33
C HIS A 190 -6.69 -25.85 -12.36
N CYS A 191 -5.79 -24.98 -11.92
CA CYS A 191 -4.37 -25.28 -11.84
C CYS A 191 -3.99 -25.61 -10.40
N ASN A 192 -3.58 -26.86 -10.17
CA ASN A 192 -2.97 -27.28 -8.92
C ASN A 192 -1.46 -27.08 -9.00
N PHE A 193 -0.91 -26.39 -7.99
CA PHE A 193 0.52 -26.24 -7.80
C PHE A 193 0.97 -27.30 -6.81
N ASP A 194 1.77 -28.26 -7.27
CA ASP A 194 2.46 -29.20 -6.39
C ASP A 194 3.90 -28.70 -6.22
N SER A 195 4.07 -27.65 -5.42
CA SER A 195 5.39 -27.12 -5.09
C SER A 195 5.48 -26.91 -3.58
N ALA A 196 6.44 -27.58 -2.95
CA ALA A 196 6.89 -27.25 -1.60
C ALA A 196 7.59 -25.89 -1.66
N LEU A 197 6.80 -24.82 -1.58
CA LEU A 197 7.28 -23.44 -1.53
C LEU A 197 7.96 -23.23 -0.18
N ASP A 198 9.29 -23.34 -0.15
CA ASP A 198 10.08 -22.96 1.02
C ASP A 198 10.11 -21.43 1.12
N LEU A 199 9.03 -20.86 1.67
CA LEU A 199 8.86 -19.43 1.89
C LEU A 199 9.88 -18.84 2.88
N GLN A 200 10.81 -19.64 3.44
CA GLN A 200 11.86 -19.13 4.32
C GLN A 200 12.85 -18.18 3.63
N ALA A 201 12.90 -18.19 2.29
CA ALA A 201 13.84 -17.36 1.53
C ALA A 201 13.18 -16.20 0.74
N VAL A 202 11.84 -16.11 0.69
CA VAL A 202 11.20 -14.84 0.32
C VAL A 202 11.52 -13.88 1.44
N SER A 203 12.36 -12.87 1.16
CA SER A 203 12.65 -11.82 2.12
C SER A 203 11.33 -11.24 2.62
N VAL A 204 10.97 -11.68 3.83
CA VAL A 204 9.83 -11.24 4.61
C VAL A 204 9.84 -9.71 4.63
N GLU A 205 11.00 -9.06 4.71
CA GLU A 205 11.09 -7.60 4.61
C GLU A 205 10.43 -7.01 3.35
N ASN A 206 10.58 -7.62 2.17
CA ASN A 206 9.97 -7.10 0.94
C ASN A 206 8.46 -7.33 0.85
N ALA A 207 7.94 -8.38 1.48
CA ALA A 207 6.50 -8.61 1.61
C ALA A 207 5.84 -7.65 2.63
N TYR A 208 6.63 -7.10 3.56
CA TYR A 208 6.13 -6.41 4.76
C TYR A 208 6.10 -4.87 4.66
N TYR A 209 6.59 -4.26 3.57
CA TYR A 209 6.42 -2.81 3.32
C TYR A 209 5.00 -2.46 2.83
N GLY A 210 3.98 -2.95 3.53
CA GLY A 210 2.57 -2.70 3.24
C GLY A 210 2.05 -3.36 1.96
N ARG A 211 2.87 -4.02 1.14
CA ARG A 211 2.43 -4.68 -0.11
C ARG A 211 1.41 -5.78 0.18
N MET A 212 1.74 -6.71 1.08
CA MET A 212 0.81 -7.78 1.48
C MET A 212 -0.48 -7.22 2.08
N ALA A 213 -0.37 -6.21 2.92
CA ALA A 213 -1.52 -5.53 3.49
C ALA A 213 -2.41 -4.88 2.42
N MET A 214 -1.80 -4.23 1.42
CA MET A 214 -2.53 -3.66 0.30
C MET A 214 -3.19 -4.73 -0.58
N THR A 215 -2.52 -5.87 -0.80
CA THR A 215 -3.11 -7.03 -1.49
C THR A 215 -4.28 -7.63 -0.69
N GLN A 216 -4.12 -7.81 0.62
CA GLN A 216 -5.20 -8.29 1.48
C GLN A 216 -6.36 -7.31 1.52
N LEU A 217 -6.09 -6.00 1.54
CA LEU A 217 -7.12 -4.97 1.45
C LEU A 217 -7.82 -5.03 0.10
N SER A 218 -7.10 -5.15 -1.02
CA SER A 218 -7.72 -5.27 -2.35
C SER A 218 -8.60 -6.51 -2.46
N GLN A 219 -8.11 -7.66 -1.98
CA GLN A 219 -8.89 -8.90 -1.93
C GLN A 219 -10.11 -8.77 -1.00
N PHE A 220 -9.93 -8.15 0.16
CA PHE A 220 -11.03 -7.89 1.08
C PHE A 220 -12.12 -7.06 0.39
N TYR A 221 -11.75 -5.94 -0.26
CA TYR A 221 -12.69 -5.11 -0.99
C TYR A 221 -13.42 -5.90 -2.07
N GLN A 222 -12.70 -6.67 -2.89
CA GLN A 222 -13.30 -7.53 -3.92
C GLN A 222 -14.26 -8.57 -3.32
N GLY A 223 -13.87 -9.24 -2.23
CA GLY A 223 -14.65 -10.27 -1.56
C GLY A 223 -15.92 -9.76 -0.88
N VAL A 224 -15.94 -8.50 -0.41
CA VAL A 224 -17.16 -7.86 0.12
C VAL A 224 -17.99 -7.15 -0.96
N GLY A 225 -17.67 -7.34 -2.23
CA GLY A 225 -18.36 -6.70 -3.36
C GLY A 225 -18.12 -5.18 -3.45
N ILE A 226 -17.15 -4.66 -2.70
CA ILE A 226 -16.68 -3.28 -2.85
C ILE A 226 -15.68 -3.30 -4.00
N GLN A 227 -16.13 -2.88 -5.19
CA GLN A 227 -15.20 -2.57 -6.27
C GLN A 227 -14.40 -1.33 -5.88
N PHE A 228 -13.31 -1.53 -5.16
CA PHE A 228 -12.33 -0.50 -4.91
C PHE A 228 -11.15 -0.72 -5.85
N PRO A 229 -10.77 0.30 -6.64
CA PRO A 229 -11.37 1.64 -6.73
C PRO A 229 -12.79 1.69 -7.36
N ASP A 230 -13.70 2.52 -6.81
CA ASP A 230 -15.06 2.72 -7.37
C ASP A 230 -14.96 3.44 -8.72
N LYS A 231 -15.10 2.66 -9.80
CA LYS A 231 -14.92 3.11 -11.18
C LYS A 231 -16.01 4.08 -11.64
N ARG A 232 -17.10 4.23 -10.89
CA ARG A 232 -18.29 4.93 -11.40
C ARG A 232 -18.10 6.43 -11.62
N TYR A 233 -17.11 7.08 -10.99
CA TYR A 233 -16.89 8.53 -11.14
C TYR A 233 -15.44 8.99 -10.92
N GLY A 234 -14.49 8.09 -10.70
CA GLY A 234 -13.09 8.44 -10.42
C GLY A 234 -12.11 7.69 -11.31
N ILE A 235 -10.92 8.26 -11.50
CA ILE A 235 -9.82 7.59 -12.18
C ILE A 235 -8.99 6.85 -11.12
N PRO A 236 -8.84 5.52 -11.24
CA PRO A 236 -8.08 4.73 -10.28
C PRO A 236 -6.57 4.96 -10.41
N PHE A 237 -5.82 4.77 -9.33
CA PHE A 237 -4.37 4.81 -9.32
C PHE A 237 -3.76 3.81 -8.33
N LEU A 238 -2.53 3.40 -8.60
CA LEU A 238 -1.62 2.69 -7.70
C LEU A 238 -0.28 3.42 -7.75
N LEU A 239 0.25 3.82 -6.60
CA LEU A 239 1.52 4.53 -6.51
C LEU A 239 2.48 3.81 -5.55
N LEU A 240 3.66 3.47 -6.04
CA LEU A 240 4.74 2.94 -5.19
C LEU A 240 5.24 4.02 -4.22
N GLY A 241 5.58 3.60 -2.99
CA GLY A 241 6.07 4.51 -1.95
C GLY A 241 7.52 4.97 -2.14
N ASP A 242 7.88 6.07 -1.50
CA ASP A 242 9.24 6.60 -1.40
C ASP A 242 10.09 5.71 -0.47
N ASN A 243 10.83 4.80 -1.09
CA ASN A 243 11.72 3.87 -0.40
C ASN A 243 13.05 3.74 -1.15
N HIS A 244 13.94 2.88 -0.66
CA HIS A 244 15.27 2.77 -1.25
C HIS A 244 15.26 2.24 -2.71
N TYR A 245 14.20 1.53 -3.13
CA TYR A 245 14.04 1.03 -4.50
C TYR A 245 13.45 2.12 -5.40
N TYR A 246 12.56 2.96 -4.85
CA TYR A 246 11.87 4.03 -5.55
C TYR A 246 12.11 5.39 -4.85
N PRO A 247 13.34 5.93 -4.91
CA PRO A 247 13.67 7.18 -4.23
C PRO A 247 12.85 8.35 -4.79
N GLY A 248 12.11 9.02 -3.91
CA GLY A 248 11.17 10.09 -4.24
C GLY A 248 9.75 9.62 -4.58
N GLY A 249 9.49 8.31 -4.52
CA GLY A 249 8.18 7.70 -4.78
C GLY A 249 7.73 7.75 -6.23
N GLU A 250 6.62 7.07 -6.52
CA GLU A 250 6.00 7.10 -7.84
C GLU A 250 5.10 8.33 -8.03
N LYS A 251 4.99 8.77 -9.28
CA LYS A 251 4.14 9.87 -9.72
C LYS A 251 3.23 9.41 -10.83
N ASP A 252 2.01 9.92 -10.84
CA ASP A 252 1.02 9.67 -11.89
C ASP A 252 0.31 10.97 -12.28
N TYR A 253 -0.20 11.01 -13.51
CA TYR A 253 -0.85 12.17 -14.11
C TYR A 253 -2.22 11.77 -14.66
N LEU A 254 -3.26 12.26 -14.00
CA LEU A 254 -4.63 11.95 -14.34
C LEU A 254 -5.23 13.10 -15.15
N ASN A 255 -5.70 12.80 -16.36
CA ASN A 255 -6.39 13.77 -17.23
C ASN A 255 -7.90 13.55 -17.15
N PHE A 256 -8.63 14.62 -16.86
CA PHE A 256 -10.08 14.68 -16.96
C PHE A 256 -10.45 15.71 -18.04
N LYS A 257 -11.37 15.33 -18.93
CA LYS A 257 -11.88 16.24 -19.95
C LYS A 257 -13.20 16.85 -19.48
N ALA A 258 -13.27 18.16 -19.40
CA ALA A 258 -14.49 18.89 -19.05
C ALA A 258 -15.10 19.52 -20.31
N THR A 259 -16.43 19.58 -20.36
CA THR A 259 -17.22 20.17 -21.44
C THR A 259 -18.22 21.14 -20.87
N VAL A 260 -18.29 22.36 -21.41
CA VAL A 260 -19.38 23.30 -21.10
C VAL A 260 -20.61 22.90 -21.93
N MET A 261 -21.65 22.36 -21.28
CA MET A 261 -22.80 21.75 -21.96
C MET A 261 -23.89 22.77 -22.31
N GLN A 262 -24.21 23.64 -21.36
CA GLN A 262 -25.30 24.61 -21.47
C GLN A 262 -24.90 25.90 -20.77
N TRP A 263 -25.30 27.02 -21.35
CA TRP A 263 -25.09 28.33 -20.78
C TRP A 263 -26.41 28.98 -20.37
N PRO A 264 -26.57 29.41 -19.10
CA PRO A 264 -27.76 30.12 -18.65
C PRO A 264 -27.99 31.43 -19.43
N GLN A 265 -29.24 31.71 -19.81
CA GLN A 265 -29.57 32.97 -20.49
C GLN A 265 -29.32 34.17 -19.56
N GLY A 266 -28.76 35.25 -20.12
CA GLY A 266 -28.49 36.50 -19.38
C GLY A 266 -27.25 36.46 -18.47
N LEU A 267 -26.51 35.35 -18.43
CA LEU A 267 -25.24 35.26 -17.73
C LEU A 267 -24.10 35.56 -18.72
N ASP A 268 -23.17 36.46 -18.38
CA ASP A 268 -22.01 36.75 -19.24
C ASP A 268 -20.79 35.91 -18.84
N GLU A 269 -20.60 35.69 -17.55
CA GLU A 269 -19.52 34.90 -16.97
C GLU A 269 -19.95 34.19 -15.67
N THR A 270 -19.26 33.11 -15.35
CA THR A 270 -19.45 32.38 -14.08
C THR A 270 -18.13 31.82 -13.59
N ILE A 271 -17.99 31.66 -12.27
CA ILE A 271 -16.84 31.03 -11.64
C ILE A 271 -17.25 29.64 -11.18
N GLN A 272 -16.54 28.62 -11.66
CA GLN A 272 -16.75 27.22 -11.30
C GLN A 272 -15.60 26.75 -10.40
N PRO A 273 -15.83 26.40 -9.13
CA PRO A 273 -14.81 25.81 -8.29
C PRO A 273 -14.63 24.33 -8.68
N ILE A 274 -13.49 23.98 -9.25
CA ILE A 274 -13.13 22.61 -9.58
C ILE A 274 -12.36 22.02 -8.40
N THR A 275 -12.93 20.97 -7.81
CA THR A 275 -12.38 20.29 -6.65
C THR A 275 -11.95 18.89 -7.03
N ALA A 276 -10.66 18.57 -6.86
CA ALA A 276 -10.16 17.21 -6.98
C ALA A 276 -10.02 16.60 -5.59
N THR A 277 -10.58 15.40 -5.39
CA THR A 277 -10.52 14.64 -4.13
C THR A 277 -9.90 13.28 -4.41
N ALA A 278 -8.75 13.00 -3.79
CA ALA A 278 -8.13 11.69 -3.78
C ALA A 278 -8.64 10.90 -2.58
N CYS A 279 -9.16 9.70 -2.80
CA CYS A 279 -9.54 8.75 -1.76
C CYS A 279 -8.72 7.47 -1.95
N TYR A 280 -7.87 7.14 -0.98
CA TYR A 280 -6.95 6.01 -1.12
C TYR A 280 -6.76 5.24 0.17
N ALA A 281 -6.51 3.94 0.03
CA ALA A 281 -6.06 3.10 1.11
C ALA A 281 -4.55 3.30 1.27
N TYR A 282 -4.10 3.31 2.52
CA TYR A 282 -2.70 3.48 2.87
C TYR A 282 -2.35 2.60 4.07
N VAL A 283 -1.08 2.21 4.14
CA VAL A 283 -0.53 1.41 5.23
C VAL A 283 0.62 2.16 5.88
N THR A 284 0.66 2.16 7.21
CA THR A 284 1.80 2.65 7.98
C THR A 284 2.50 1.47 8.61
N HIS A 285 3.81 1.39 8.36
CA HIS A 285 4.69 0.37 8.90
C HIS A 285 5.73 1.04 9.80
N ALA A 286 5.98 0.45 10.97
CA ALA A 286 6.98 0.92 11.91
C ALA A 286 7.66 -0.24 12.63
N THR A 287 8.98 -0.17 12.76
CA THR A 287 9.82 -1.20 13.41
C THR A 287 10.73 -0.63 14.50
N PRO A 288 10.20 0.10 15.49
CA PRO A 288 11.02 0.66 16.57
C PRO A 288 11.71 -0.43 17.39
N SER A 289 12.98 -0.19 17.73
CA SER A 289 13.73 -1.08 18.63
C SER A 289 13.31 -0.84 20.08
N VAL A 290 12.85 -1.89 20.77
CA VAL A 290 12.39 -1.88 22.16
C VAL A 290 13.29 -2.75 23.03
N CYS A 291 13.20 -2.61 24.37
CA CYS A 291 14.08 -3.33 25.30
C CYS A 291 13.31 -4.37 26.10
N ILE A 292 13.56 -5.66 25.88
CA ILE A 292 12.93 -6.75 26.62
C ILE A 292 13.75 -7.00 27.88
N ASP A 293 13.13 -6.88 29.06
CA ASP A 293 13.80 -7.00 30.35
C ASP A 293 12.92 -7.73 31.36
N LYS A 294 13.30 -8.97 31.68
CA LYS A 294 12.62 -9.85 32.66
C LYS A 294 12.85 -9.41 34.11
N TYR A 295 13.86 -8.61 34.39
CA TYR A 295 14.16 -8.15 35.75
C TYR A 295 14.36 -6.63 35.78
N PRO A 296 13.31 -5.83 35.49
CA PRO A 296 13.44 -4.38 35.31
C PRO A 296 14.02 -3.66 36.53
N TYR A 297 13.82 -4.20 37.73
CA TYR A 297 14.31 -3.64 39.00
C TYR A 297 15.75 -4.03 39.36
N ASP A 298 16.38 -4.93 38.61
CA ASP A 298 17.79 -5.24 38.82
C ASP A 298 18.66 -4.02 38.49
N GLY A 299 19.48 -3.60 39.45
CA GLY A 299 20.41 -2.47 39.33
C GLY A 299 21.70 -2.81 38.57
N GLY A 300 21.84 -4.07 38.12
CA GLY A 300 22.96 -4.51 37.28
C GLY A 300 23.10 -3.72 35.98
N ARG A 301 24.29 -3.80 35.37
CA ARG A 301 24.56 -3.20 34.06
C ARG A 301 23.81 -3.99 32.97
N LYS A 302 22.89 -3.33 32.27
CA LYS A 302 22.06 -3.93 31.20
C LYS A 302 22.49 -3.47 29.81
N VAL A 303 22.23 -4.30 28.80
CA VAL A 303 22.53 -3.99 27.38
C VAL A 303 21.63 -2.86 26.87
N CYS A 304 20.35 -2.87 27.27
CA CYS A 304 19.39 -1.82 26.97
C CYS A 304 18.60 -1.43 28.23
N THR A 305 17.89 -0.30 28.16
CA THR A 305 17.00 0.17 29.24
C THR A 305 15.68 0.60 28.63
N VAL A 306 14.57 0.29 29.32
CA VAL A 306 13.23 0.69 28.90
C VAL A 306 13.11 2.22 28.91
N ARG A 307 12.69 2.80 27.80
CA ARG A 307 12.49 4.25 27.65
C ARG A 307 11.30 4.52 26.74
N ALA A 308 10.58 5.60 27.02
CA ALA A 308 9.63 6.13 26.06
C ALA A 308 10.38 6.61 24.83
N GLN A 309 9.87 6.25 23.66
CA GLN A 309 10.41 6.66 22.37
C GLN A 309 9.37 7.52 21.66
N SER A 310 9.83 8.49 20.87
CA SER A 310 8.94 9.40 20.16
C SER A 310 9.51 9.73 18.79
N TRP A 311 8.63 9.78 17.81
CA TRP A 311 8.96 10.05 16.42
C TRP A 311 8.07 11.14 15.87
N LYS A 312 8.59 11.87 14.88
CA LYS A 312 7.79 12.88 14.18
C LYS A 312 6.87 12.25 13.13
N SER A 313 7.37 11.27 12.39
CA SER A 313 6.62 10.57 11.35
C SER A 313 7.37 9.32 10.84
N GLN A 314 6.67 8.48 10.08
CA GLN A 314 7.19 7.27 9.39
C GLN A 314 7.00 7.34 7.86
N GLY A 315 6.95 8.54 7.27
CA GLY A 315 6.62 8.69 5.86
C GLY A 315 5.16 8.33 5.58
N ALA A 316 4.24 8.75 6.46
CA ALA A 316 2.82 8.44 6.33
C ALA A 316 1.95 9.55 6.94
N PRO A 317 0.70 9.72 6.46
CA PRO A 317 -0.21 10.73 6.99
C PRO A 317 -0.79 10.38 8.37
N VAL A 318 -0.85 9.09 8.73
CA VAL A 318 -1.13 8.65 10.10
C VAL A 318 0.12 7.96 10.63
N ALA A 319 0.62 8.42 11.76
CA ALA A 319 1.93 8.05 12.28
C ALA A 319 1.85 7.54 13.71
N ILE A 320 2.80 6.68 14.08
CA ILE A 320 3.07 6.32 15.46
C ILE A 320 3.98 7.39 16.04
N THR A 321 3.45 8.18 16.96
CA THR A 321 4.17 9.36 17.47
C THR A 321 4.93 9.09 18.74
N ARG A 322 4.48 8.10 19.54
CA ARG A 322 5.11 7.74 20.80
C ARG A 322 4.81 6.28 21.15
N ILE A 323 5.79 5.64 21.76
CA ILE A 323 5.63 4.33 22.40
C ILE A 323 6.15 4.44 23.82
N GLU A 324 5.30 4.06 24.77
CA GLU A 324 5.70 3.84 26.15
C GLU A 324 5.71 2.35 26.43
N GLN A 325 6.63 1.94 27.28
CA GLN A 325 6.84 0.55 27.61
C GLN A 325 6.96 0.41 29.13
N GLU A 326 6.25 -0.55 29.69
CA GLU A 326 6.33 -0.94 31.10
C GLU A 326 6.61 -2.44 31.17
N ASN A 327 7.70 -2.83 31.83
CA ASN A 327 8.09 -4.24 31.95
C ASN A 327 7.75 -4.77 33.34
N THR A 328 7.33 -6.02 33.37
CA THR A 328 7.23 -6.86 34.57
C THR A 328 7.98 -8.17 34.31
N PRO A 329 8.25 -9.00 35.34
CA PRO A 329 8.97 -10.26 35.12
C PRO A 329 8.29 -11.29 34.22
N ARG A 330 7.01 -11.10 33.90
CA ARG A 330 6.24 -12.04 33.06
C ARG A 330 5.64 -11.38 31.83
N LYS A 331 5.54 -10.05 31.80
CA LYS A 331 4.75 -9.34 30.80
C LYS A 331 5.34 -7.98 30.47
N ILE A 332 5.09 -7.53 29.26
CA ILE A 332 5.40 -6.19 28.79
C ILE A 332 4.10 -5.52 28.38
N LEU A 333 3.92 -4.28 28.79
CA LEU A 333 2.82 -3.42 28.37
C LEU A 333 3.38 -2.33 27.47
N PHE A 334 2.87 -2.26 26.24
CA PHE A 334 3.14 -1.19 25.29
C PHE A 334 1.94 -0.27 25.20
N LYS A 335 2.14 1.04 25.39
CA LYS A 335 1.15 2.07 25.06
C LYS A 335 1.62 2.77 23.79
N ILE A 336 0.90 2.55 22.69
CA ILE A 336 1.27 3.01 21.36
C ILE A 336 0.34 4.16 20.98
N TYR A 337 0.91 5.34 20.73
CA TYR A 337 0.18 6.56 20.42
C TYR A 337 0.18 6.81 18.92
N ILE A 338 -1.02 6.88 18.34
CA ILE A 338 -1.27 7.04 16.91
C ILE A 338 -1.82 8.44 16.66
N ARG A 339 -1.37 9.10 15.60
CA ARG A 339 -1.81 10.46 15.27
C ARG A 339 -1.96 10.66 13.77
N ASN A 340 -3.04 11.31 13.33
CA ASN A 340 -3.10 11.92 11.99
C ASN A 340 -2.19 13.15 11.98
N VAL A 341 -1.03 13.03 11.33
CA VAL A 341 -0.03 14.10 11.15
C VAL A 341 -0.16 14.79 9.80
N GLY A 342 -0.91 14.20 8.87
CA GLY A 342 -1.24 14.78 7.58
C GLY A 342 -2.38 15.81 7.65
N LYS A 343 -2.71 16.39 6.49
CA LYS A 343 -3.73 17.45 6.34
C LYS A 343 -5.12 16.93 5.93
N GLY A 344 -5.20 15.66 5.57
CA GLY A 344 -6.42 15.03 5.09
C GLY A 344 -7.25 14.39 6.20
N THR A 345 -8.31 13.72 5.76
CA THR A 345 -9.28 13.07 6.63
C THR A 345 -9.03 11.56 6.65
N VAL A 346 -9.01 10.97 7.85
CA VAL A 346 -8.87 9.52 8.02
C VAL A 346 -10.26 8.88 7.91
N TYR A 347 -10.36 7.87 7.07
CA TYR A 347 -11.52 7.01 6.90
C TYR A 347 -11.22 5.62 7.46
N SER A 348 -12.27 4.97 7.98
CA SER A 348 -12.26 3.52 8.14
C SER A 348 -11.91 2.88 6.79
N PRO A 349 -11.02 1.87 6.76
CA PRO A 349 -10.73 1.17 5.51
C PRO A 349 -12.02 0.63 4.87
N PHE A 350 -12.95 0.12 5.68
CA PHE A 350 -14.22 -0.45 5.20
C PHE A 350 -15.25 0.57 4.68
N ALA A 351 -14.98 1.86 4.81
CA ALA A 351 -15.88 2.93 4.38
C ALA A 351 -15.22 3.90 3.39
N LEU A 352 -14.06 3.54 2.84
CA LEU A 352 -13.30 4.39 1.93
C LEU A 352 -14.09 4.77 0.67
N GLN A 353 -14.98 3.90 0.20
CA GLN A 353 -15.90 4.18 -0.92
C GLN A 353 -16.81 5.39 -0.66
N LYS A 354 -17.12 5.72 0.60
CA LYS A 354 -17.95 6.88 0.97
C LYS A 354 -17.20 8.21 0.88
N CYS A 355 -15.87 8.17 0.70
CA CYS A 355 -15.08 9.35 0.41
C CYS A 355 -15.38 9.92 -1.00
N ASN A 356 -15.87 9.08 -1.92
CA ASN A 356 -16.31 9.51 -3.24
C ASN A 356 -17.44 10.57 -3.09
N PRO A 357 -17.27 11.81 -3.59
CA PRO A 357 -18.28 12.86 -3.47
C PRO A 357 -19.58 12.54 -4.21
N TRP A 358 -19.56 11.56 -5.12
CA TRP A 358 -20.71 11.08 -5.88
C TRP A 358 -21.36 9.84 -5.27
N ASN A 359 -20.86 9.35 -4.12
CA ASN A 359 -21.47 8.24 -3.43
C ASN A 359 -22.83 8.67 -2.84
N PRO A 360 -23.93 7.93 -3.09
CA PRO A 360 -25.23 8.24 -2.49
C PRO A 360 -25.24 8.07 -0.96
N ASP A 361 -24.38 7.22 -0.42
CA ASP A 361 -24.25 7.02 1.02
C ASP A 361 -23.57 8.20 1.68
N ARG A 362 -24.18 8.70 2.76
CA ARG A 362 -23.59 9.78 3.54
C ARG A 362 -22.49 9.25 4.44
N VAL A 363 -21.39 9.99 4.50
CA VAL A 363 -20.33 9.78 5.50
C VAL A 363 -20.92 10.03 6.89
N THR A 364 -20.72 9.08 7.79
CA THR A 364 -21.12 9.17 9.20
C THR A 364 -19.88 9.18 10.11
N GLU A 365 -20.06 9.53 11.39
CA GLU A 365 -18.97 9.49 12.38
C GLU A 365 -18.35 8.08 12.54
N LYS A 366 -19.13 7.03 12.26
CA LYS A 366 -18.64 5.64 12.28
C LYS A 366 -17.66 5.34 11.15
N ASP A 367 -17.70 6.11 10.07
CA ASP A 367 -16.86 5.92 8.89
C ASP A 367 -15.53 6.69 9.00
N LEU A 368 -15.41 7.61 9.95
CA LEU A 368 -14.29 8.54 10.08
C LEU A 368 -13.39 8.22 11.27
N ASN A 369 -12.14 8.66 11.16
CA ASN A 369 -11.14 8.64 12.22
C ASN A 369 -10.92 7.24 12.81
N LEU A 370 -10.91 6.22 11.97
CA LEU A 370 -10.65 4.85 12.37
C LEU A 370 -9.39 4.33 11.68
N VAL A 371 -8.49 3.78 12.48
CA VAL A 371 -7.27 3.12 12.03
C VAL A 371 -7.39 1.64 12.37
N TRP A 372 -7.20 0.79 11.37
CA TRP A 372 -7.18 -0.65 11.56
C TRP A 372 -5.77 -1.12 11.89
N ILE A 373 -5.61 -1.88 12.95
CA ILE A 373 -4.34 -2.52 13.33
C ILE A 373 -4.30 -3.88 12.65
N ASN A 374 -3.39 -4.05 11.68
CA ASN A 374 -3.20 -5.33 11.02
C ASN A 374 -2.52 -6.31 11.98
N TYR A 375 -1.37 -5.94 12.52
CA TYR A 375 -0.66 -6.70 13.55
C TYR A 375 0.32 -5.83 14.33
N ILE A 376 0.63 -6.28 15.54
CA ILE A 376 1.65 -5.74 16.44
C ILE A 376 2.38 -6.93 17.06
N ASN A 377 3.64 -7.15 16.68
CA ASN A 377 4.43 -8.31 17.10
C ASN A 377 5.86 -7.91 17.51
N LEU A 378 6.52 -8.74 18.32
CA LEU A 378 7.96 -8.62 18.60
C LEU A 378 8.73 -9.56 17.68
N GLY A 379 9.75 -9.04 17.00
CA GLY A 379 10.58 -9.81 16.08
C GLY A 379 9.82 -10.38 14.87
N THR A 380 10.56 -10.97 13.93
CA THR A 380 10.02 -11.53 12.68
C THR A 380 9.58 -12.99 12.79
N GLY A 381 9.77 -13.63 13.95
CA GLY A 381 9.52 -15.07 14.13
C GLY A 381 8.81 -15.44 15.43
N ASP A 382 8.29 -14.45 16.17
CA ASP A 382 7.54 -14.75 17.38
C ASP A 382 6.12 -15.23 17.02
N PRO A 383 5.75 -16.48 17.35
CA PRO A 383 4.40 -16.98 17.10
C PRO A 383 3.35 -16.35 18.03
N TYR A 384 3.76 -15.64 19.08
CA TYR A 384 2.86 -15.06 20.06
C TYR A 384 2.34 -13.70 19.60
N SER A 385 1.09 -13.68 19.14
CA SER A 385 0.38 -12.42 18.91
C SER A 385 0.15 -11.66 20.22
N MET A 386 0.37 -10.34 20.19
CA MET A 386 0.09 -9.49 21.34
C MET A 386 -1.42 -9.36 21.60
N LYS A 387 -1.79 -9.25 22.88
CA LYS A 387 -3.16 -8.95 23.29
C LYS A 387 -3.35 -7.44 23.35
N CYS A 388 -3.95 -6.87 22.31
CA CYS A 388 -4.16 -5.43 22.20
C CYS A 388 -5.58 -5.00 22.59
N ASN A 389 -5.69 -3.83 23.21
CA ASN A 389 -6.95 -3.15 23.52
C ASN A 389 -6.89 -1.67 23.08
N PRO A 390 -7.75 -1.22 22.15
CA PRO A 390 -8.67 -2.05 21.37
C PRO A 390 -7.91 -3.02 20.44
N ASN A 391 -8.53 -4.16 20.10
CA ASN A 391 -7.83 -5.24 19.40
C ASN A 391 -7.50 -4.89 17.93
N ARG A 392 -8.43 -4.28 17.20
CA ARG A 392 -8.26 -4.04 15.75
C ARG A 392 -8.56 -2.65 15.27
N LEU A 393 -9.43 -1.90 15.93
CA LEU A 393 -9.85 -0.58 15.47
C LEU A 393 -9.55 0.47 16.53
N VAL A 394 -8.65 1.38 16.19
CA VAL A 394 -8.33 2.54 17.02
C VAL A 394 -9.07 3.75 16.47
N ARG A 395 -9.93 4.34 17.29
CA ARG A 395 -10.57 5.61 16.97
C ARG A 395 -9.65 6.77 17.33
N LEU A 396 -9.51 7.72 16.39
CA LEU A 396 -8.78 8.96 16.60
C LEU A 396 -9.76 10.04 17.09
N THR A 397 -9.58 10.50 18.32
CA THR A 397 -10.28 11.66 18.87
C THR A 397 -9.38 12.88 18.73
N ASN A 398 -9.84 13.93 18.05
CA ASN A 398 -9.02 15.10 17.72
C ASN A 398 -7.71 14.72 16.98
N GLY A 399 -7.81 13.72 16.09
CA GLY A 399 -6.68 13.21 15.32
C GLY A 399 -5.68 12.37 16.12
N GLN A 400 -5.96 11.99 17.38
CA GLN A 400 -5.10 11.17 18.22
C GLN A 400 -5.82 9.93 18.74
N GLY A 401 -5.12 8.80 18.77
CA GLY A 401 -5.61 7.54 19.33
C GLY A 401 -4.51 6.82 20.08
N MET A 402 -4.89 5.79 20.83
CA MET A 402 -3.96 4.97 21.60
C MET A 402 -4.42 3.52 21.58
N VAL A 403 -3.47 2.60 21.49
CA VAL A 403 -3.68 1.16 21.72
C VAL A 403 -2.71 0.68 22.79
N THR A 404 -3.21 -0.14 23.71
CA THR A 404 -2.38 -0.81 24.73
C THR A 404 -2.25 -2.27 24.37
N CYS A 405 -1.03 -2.76 24.20
CA CYS A 405 -0.74 -4.15 23.88
C CYS A 405 0.04 -4.83 25.01
N GLU A 406 -0.38 -6.04 25.34
CA GLU A 406 0.27 -6.90 26.32
C GLU A 406 1.00 -8.04 25.61
N TYR A 407 2.25 -8.25 26.00
CA TYR A 407 3.09 -9.33 25.55
C TYR A 407 3.52 -10.18 26.74
N ASP A 408 3.23 -11.48 26.68
CA ASP A 408 3.65 -12.45 27.70
C ASP A 408 5.09 -12.89 27.40
N ILE A 409 6.04 -12.59 28.29
CA ILE A 409 7.46 -12.95 28.12
C ILE A 409 7.61 -14.47 28.26
N PRO A 410 8.16 -15.18 27.25
CA PRO A 410 8.38 -16.61 27.34
C PRO A 410 9.26 -17.00 28.55
N ASP A 411 8.96 -18.11 29.20
CA ASP A 411 9.73 -18.56 30.38
C ASP A 411 11.22 -18.80 30.04
N ASN A 412 11.49 -19.21 28.80
CA ASN A 412 12.83 -19.45 28.24
C ASN A 412 13.53 -18.18 27.72
N ALA A 413 12.91 -16.99 27.80
CA ALA A 413 13.57 -15.75 27.44
C ALA A 413 14.83 -15.52 28.30
N PRO A 414 15.90 -14.94 27.73
CA PRO A 414 17.13 -14.64 28.47
C PRO A 414 16.88 -13.87 29.77
N ASN A 415 17.63 -14.22 30.82
CA ASN A 415 17.56 -13.51 32.10
C ASN A 415 18.22 -12.11 32.09
N THR A 416 18.83 -11.73 30.96
CA THR A 416 19.46 -10.43 30.75
C THR A 416 18.63 -9.61 29.77
N ALA A 417 18.56 -8.29 29.96
CA ALA A 417 17.86 -7.41 29.03
C ALA A 417 18.48 -7.45 27.63
N TYR A 418 17.65 -7.47 26.59
CA TYR A 418 18.08 -7.49 25.18
C TYR A 418 17.19 -6.57 24.32
N PRO A 419 17.76 -5.91 23.28
CA PRO A 419 16.97 -5.17 22.33
C PRO A 419 16.24 -6.11 21.36
N ASP A 420 15.04 -5.73 20.95
CA ASP A 420 14.25 -6.42 19.93
C ASP A 420 13.49 -5.39 19.09
N ASN A 421 12.88 -5.79 17.97
CA ASN A 421 12.10 -4.91 17.11
C ASN A 421 10.61 -5.13 17.35
N LEU A 422 9.89 -4.06 17.68
CA LEU A 422 8.44 -4.07 17.73
C LEU A 422 7.90 -3.72 16.34
N ILE A 423 7.33 -4.68 15.64
CA ILE A 423 6.77 -4.51 14.29
C ILE A 423 5.31 -4.13 14.42
N ILE A 424 4.95 -2.96 13.88
CA ILE A 424 3.59 -2.42 13.91
C ILE A 424 3.15 -2.10 12.50
N GLU A 425 1.99 -2.63 12.12
CA GLU A 425 1.37 -2.32 10.83
C GLU A 425 -0.09 -1.88 11.01
N MET A 426 -0.43 -0.76 10.39
CA MET A 426 -1.74 -0.14 10.47
C MET A 426 -2.27 0.22 9.09
N ALA A 427 -3.54 -0.04 8.83
CA ALA A 427 -4.23 0.29 7.60
C ALA A 427 -5.34 1.30 7.84
N TYR A 428 -5.57 2.20 6.88
CA TYR A 428 -6.66 3.16 6.92
C TYR A 428 -7.00 3.67 5.52
N GLY A 429 -8.21 4.21 5.39
CA GLY A 429 -8.56 5.06 4.27
C GLY A 429 -8.11 6.50 4.53
N TYR A 430 -7.73 7.23 3.49
CA TYR A 430 -7.34 8.63 3.59
C TYR A 430 -7.94 9.44 2.45
N SER A 431 -8.39 10.65 2.77
CA SER A 431 -8.85 11.60 1.77
C SER A 431 -8.08 12.90 1.80
N GLN A 432 -7.72 13.41 0.62
CA GLN A 432 -7.18 14.75 0.47
C GLN A 432 -7.90 15.46 -0.68
N THR A 433 -8.11 16.76 -0.50
CA THR A 433 -8.84 17.59 -1.46
C THR A 433 -8.00 18.82 -1.83
N VAL A 434 -7.97 19.14 -3.12
CA VAL A 434 -7.44 20.41 -3.65
C VAL A 434 -8.49 21.08 -4.52
N GLN A 435 -8.46 22.41 -4.60
CA GLN A 435 -9.46 23.19 -5.33
C GLN A 435 -8.80 24.26 -6.19
N LYS A 436 -9.32 24.47 -7.39
CA LYS A 436 -8.94 25.54 -8.32
C LYS A 436 -10.19 26.08 -9.01
N SER A 437 -10.31 27.41 -9.09
CA SER A 437 -11.47 28.05 -9.73
C SER A 437 -11.21 28.33 -11.20
N VAL A 438 -12.22 28.12 -12.04
CA VAL A 438 -12.20 28.41 -13.48
C VAL A 438 -13.26 29.46 -13.78
N THR A 439 -12.86 30.54 -14.47
CA THR A 439 -13.81 31.54 -14.98
C THR A 439 -14.25 31.14 -16.37
N ILE A 440 -15.54 30.85 -16.56
CA ILE A 440 -16.09 30.59 -17.88
C ILE A 440 -16.77 31.88 -18.34
N LYS A 441 -16.45 32.33 -19.56
CA LYS A 441 -17.02 33.53 -20.16
C LYS A 441 -17.68 33.19 -21.48
N ARG A 442 -18.92 33.64 -21.68
CA ARG A 442 -19.59 33.50 -22.97
C ARG A 442 -19.00 34.45 -24.01
N VAL A 443 -18.78 33.93 -25.21
CA VAL A 443 -18.49 34.71 -26.41
C VAL A 443 -19.80 34.83 -27.18
N THR A 444 -20.18 36.06 -27.48
CA THR A 444 -21.42 36.42 -28.20
C THR A 444 -21.16 36.69 -29.66
#